data_AF-A0A956WNS8-F1
#
_entry.id   AF-A0A956WNS8-F1
#
_cell.length_a   1.000
_cell.length_b   1.000
_cell.length_c   1.000
_cell.angle_alpha   90.00
_cell.angle_beta   90.00
_cell.angle_gamma   90.00
#
_symmetry.space_group_name_H-M   'P 1'
#
loop_
_entity.id
_entity.type
_entity.pdbx_description
1 polymer ?
#
loop_
_entity_poly.entity_id
_entity_poly.type
_entity_poly.pdbx_seq_one_letter_code
_entity_poly.pdbx_strand_id
1 'polypeptide(L)'
;MEIQQPTTERTDRTPEAFRQYMVDNLYYARGANVQSASDYDMYMALSRTVRNHLVERFRRTVDMRYAVNPRFVYYLSAEYLLGRQLPQNLLYTQTDEIAEAALRGSPHPLEEVLLHDVEPGLGNGGLGRLAACFLDSLATLDIPAIGYGIRYEYGIFRQEIRDGYQVEQPDDWLALDYPWEFAQPDDMIPVGFGGHAEHYEDEHGHVRARWQPAEQVMGEPHHILVPGYQTTTVNFLRLWRARATTEFDFRLFDIGDYASAVEHKVRSETISKVLYPNDNTPQGRELRLRQQYFFVACSLHDIIARFLRCGNPIDDLARKVVIQLNDTHPVVAIPELMRLLIDEYDLQWHEAWEITRHTFAYTCHTLMPEALERWPVSLFERLLPRHMEIVNEINRRFLGDISAKYPNDYDRLSRMSLIQDGGDRQVRMAHLAVVGSFSVNGVADLHSQLLKERVFHDFYELWPEKFNNKTNGVTPRRFMRIANPSLSALLTERLGEGWLTDLERLSKLENHIEDPAFRVAWQEVKAANKVRLAAHILARTGVVVDPNSMYDVMVKRLHEYKRQLLKALHIVTLYNRLKEDPTLDLVPRTFVFGAKAAPGYYMAKLIIKLITSIGAVVNEDAG
;
A
#
# COMPACT_ATOMS: atom_id res chain seq x y z
N MET A 1 -14.61 36.34 -10.56
CA MET A 1 -13.47 36.86 -9.79
C MET A 1 -12.25 36.09 -10.29
N GLU A 2 -11.40 36.68 -11.13
CA GLU A 2 -10.13 36.05 -11.50
C GLU A 2 -9.27 35.99 -10.23
N ILE A 3 -9.18 34.82 -9.62
CA ILE A 3 -8.32 34.61 -8.47
C ILE A 3 -6.89 34.62 -9.02
N GLN A 4 -6.18 35.73 -8.85
CA GLN A 4 -4.76 35.80 -9.17
C GLN A 4 -4.00 34.78 -8.32
N GLN A 5 -3.10 34.04 -8.95
CA GLN A 5 -2.24 33.09 -8.26
C GLN A 5 -1.36 33.84 -7.23
N PRO A 6 -1.10 33.25 -6.05
CA PRO A 6 -0.31 33.90 -5.01
C PRO A 6 1.08 34.28 -5.54
N THR A 7 1.48 35.54 -5.36
CA THR A 7 2.74 36.13 -5.83
C THR A 7 3.92 35.90 -4.89
N THR A 8 3.69 35.44 -3.66
CA THR A 8 4.73 35.15 -2.67
C THR A 8 5.15 33.69 -2.70
N GLU A 9 6.33 33.41 -3.24
CA GLU A 9 6.96 32.08 -3.19
C GLU A 9 7.47 31.77 -1.77
N ARG A 10 6.70 30.99 -0.99
CA ARG A 10 7.15 30.41 0.31
C ARG A 10 8.17 29.27 0.14
N THR A 11 9.02 29.37 -0.87
CA THR A 11 9.91 28.30 -1.34
C THR A 11 11.34 28.78 -1.61
N ASP A 12 11.69 29.99 -1.17
CA ASP A 12 13.08 30.46 -1.13
C ASP A 12 13.95 29.44 -0.35
N ARG A 13 15.14 29.16 -0.90
CA ARG A 13 16.06 28.12 -0.43
C ARG A 13 17.21 28.67 0.43
N THR A 14 17.21 29.95 0.77
CA THR A 14 18.17 30.49 1.74
C THR A 14 17.86 29.97 3.17
N PRO A 15 18.88 29.64 3.98
CA PRO A 15 18.66 29.22 5.37
C PRO A 15 17.84 30.21 6.20
N GLU A 16 18.02 31.50 5.96
CA GLU A 16 17.30 32.58 6.65
C GLU A 16 15.81 32.57 6.29
N ALA A 17 15.47 32.52 4.99
CA ALA A 17 14.08 32.45 4.56
C ALA A 17 13.41 31.15 5.00
N PHE A 18 14.11 30.01 4.89
CA PHE A 18 13.60 28.72 5.34
C PHE A 18 13.31 28.71 6.83
N ARG A 19 14.22 29.26 7.65
CA ARG A 19 14.02 29.45 9.10
C ARG A 19 12.81 30.34 9.37
N GLN A 20 12.63 31.43 8.63
CA GLN A 20 11.47 32.29 8.77
C GLN A 20 10.17 31.55 8.45
N TYR A 21 10.12 30.76 7.37
CA TYR A 21 8.93 29.97 7.02
C TYR A 21 8.62 28.89 8.07
N MET A 22 9.64 28.29 8.67
CA MET A 22 9.46 27.39 9.80
C MET A 22 8.84 28.10 10.99
N VAL A 23 9.35 29.29 11.35
CA VAL A 23 8.79 30.11 12.44
C VAL A 23 7.36 30.54 12.13
N ASP A 24 7.06 30.93 10.90
CA ASP A 24 5.69 31.27 10.48
C ASP A 24 4.74 30.08 10.63
N ASN A 25 5.18 28.87 10.24
CA ASN A 25 4.39 27.66 10.43
C ASN A 25 4.22 27.31 11.92
N LEU A 26 5.23 27.56 12.75
CA LEU A 26 5.13 27.41 14.20
C LEU A 26 4.10 28.39 14.79
N TYR A 27 4.15 29.66 14.38
CA TYR A 27 3.31 30.71 14.96
C TYR A 27 1.87 30.62 14.45
N TYR A 28 1.68 30.67 13.14
CA TYR A 28 0.34 30.79 12.54
C TYR A 28 -0.36 29.46 12.37
N ALA A 29 0.40 28.37 12.21
CA ALA A 29 -0.16 27.07 11.88
C ALA A 29 -0.19 26.12 13.10
N ARG A 30 0.70 26.31 14.09
CA ARG A 30 0.68 25.57 15.37
C ARG A 30 0.21 26.41 16.56
N GLY A 31 0.31 27.73 16.52
CA GLY A 31 -0.02 28.57 17.66
C GLY A 31 1.01 28.50 18.79
N ALA A 32 2.24 28.07 18.50
CA ALA A 32 3.33 27.95 19.46
C ALA A 32 4.38 29.06 19.25
N ASN A 33 5.19 29.38 20.26
CA ASN A 33 6.32 30.30 20.15
C ASN A 33 7.66 29.55 20.18
N VAL A 34 8.76 30.20 19.79
CA VAL A 34 10.10 29.57 19.69
C VAL A 34 10.65 29.20 21.08
N GLN A 35 10.32 29.96 22.12
CA GLN A 35 10.85 29.76 23.46
C GLN A 35 10.22 28.55 24.19
N SER A 36 9.00 28.16 23.80
CA SER A 36 8.26 27.07 24.42
C SER A 36 7.92 25.93 23.45
N ALA A 37 8.48 25.93 22.24
CA ALA A 37 8.23 24.88 21.26
C ALA A 37 8.73 23.53 21.79
N SER A 38 7.94 22.48 21.60
CA SER A 38 8.41 21.11 21.77
C SER A 38 9.10 20.60 20.51
N ASP A 39 9.84 19.50 20.59
CA ASP A 39 10.37 18.79 19.41
C ASP A 39 9.25 18.39 18.43
N TYR A 40 8.06 18.08 18.95
CA TYR A 40 6.88 17.80 18.13
C TYR A 40 6.36 19.04 17.40
N ASP A 41 6.33 20.21 18.03
CA ASP A 41 5.94 21.46 17.36
C ASP A 41 6.93 21.84 16.27
N MET A 42 8.23 21.65 16.53
CA MET A 42 9.29 21.84 15.54
C MET A 42 9.17 20.85 14.38
N TYR A 43 8.83 19.58 14.64
CA TYR A 43 8.53 18.59 13.62
C TYR A 43 7.37 19.02 12.72
N MET A 44 6.27 19.49 13.31
CA MET A 44 5.12 19.95 12.55
C MET A 44 5.44 21.19 11.71
N ALA A 45 6.18 22.15 12.27
CA ALA A 45 6.61 23.35 11.58
C ALA A 45 7.57 23.03 10.41
N LEU A 46 8.57 22.18 10.64
CA LEU A 46 9.50 21.72 9.60
C LEU A 46 8.76 20.96 8.49
N SER A 47 7.91 19.99 8.86
CA SER A 47 7.15 19.19 7.90
C SER A 47 6.25 20.05 7.01
N ARG A 48 5.55 21.04 7.57
CA ARG A 48 4.74 21.99 6.80
C ARG A 48 5.59 22.87 5.88
N THR A 49 6.77 23.28 6.33
CA THR A 49 7.71 24.06 5.51
C THR A 49 8.19 23.25 4.30
N VAL A 50 8.65 22.02 4.52
CA VAL A 50 9.03 21.10 3.44
C VAL A 50 7.85 20.80 2.50
N ARG A 51 6.64 20.59 3.07
CA ARG A 51 5.41 20.38 2.30
C ARG A 51 5.07 21.55 1.38
N ASN A 52 5.38 22.79 1.75
CA ASN A 52 5.15 23.95 0.87
C ASN A 52 5.94 23.83 -0.45
N HIS A 53 7.19 23.36 -0.40
CA HIS A 53 7.97 23.09 -1.62
C HIS A 53 7.35 21.98 -2.48
N LEU A 54 6.76 20.96 -1.85
CA LEU A 54 6.03 19.90 -2.55
C LEU A 54 4.75 20.41 -3.20
N VAL A 55 4.00 21.28 -2.52
CA VAL A 55 2.76 21.87 -3.03
C VAL A 55 3.04 22.73 -4.25
N GLU A 56 4.11 23.53 -4.26
CA GLU A 56 4.46 24.34 -5.44
C GLU A 56 4.83 23.45 -6.65
N ARG A 57 5.59 22.37 -6.43
CA ARG A 57 5.86 21.38 -7.48
C ARG A 57 4.58 20.66 -7.95
N PHE A 58 3.69 20.33 -7.02
CA PHE A 58 2.42 19.69 -7.31
C PHE A 58 1.52 20.58 -8.16
N ARG A 59 1.41 21.87 -7.83
CA ARG A 59 0.69 22.85 -8.64
C ARG A 59 1.17 22.84 -10.09
N ARG A 60 2.48 22.94 -10.32
CA ARG A 60 3.07 22.87 -11.68
C ARG A 60 2.74 21.55 -12.38
N THR A 61 2.77 20.43 -11.65
CA THR A 61 2.40 19.12 -12.18
C THR A 61 0.94 19.06 -12.61
N VAL A 62 0.03 19.63 -11.80
CA VAL A 62 -1.41 19.70 -12.08
C VAL A 62 -1.68 20.60 -13.27
N ASP A 63 -1.10 21.80 -13.31
CA ASP A 63 -1.25 22.75 -14.42
C ASP A 63 -0.82 22.11 -15.76
N MET A 64 0.32 21.42 -15.77
CA MET A 64 0.80 20.67 -16.93
C MET A 64 -0.17 19.55 -17.35
N ARG A 65 -0.69 18.78 -16.39
CA ARG A 65 -1.62 17.68 -16.67
C ARG A 65 -2.92 18.15 -17.28
N TYR A 66 -3.48 19.27 -16.80
CA TYR A 66 -4.67 19.86 -17.41
C TYR A 66 -4.39 20.37 -18.83
N ALA A 67 -3.22 20.98 -19.06
CA ALA A 67 -2.83 21.47 -20.38
C ALA A 67 -2.60 20.34 -21.40
N VAL A 68 -1.96 19.23 -20.99
CA VAL A 68 -1.59 18.12 -21.89
C VAL A 68 -2.68 17.05 -21.98
N ASN A 69 -3.52 16.89 -20.95
CA ASN A 69 -4.50 15.82 -20.82
C ASN A 69 -3.92 14.42 -21.14
N PRO A 70 -2.90 13.96 -20.39
CA PRO A 70 -2.17 12.73 -20.69
C PRO A 70 -3.00 11.47 -20.36
N ARG A 71 -2.48 10.30 -20.78
CA ARG A 71 -2.97 9.02 -20.27
C ARG A 71 -2.50 8.81 -18.83
N PHE A 72 -3.37 8.33 -17.96
CA PHE A 72 -3.10 8.10 -16.53
C PHE A 72 -3.04 6.62 -16.18
N VAL A 73 -2.13 6.30 -15.24
CA VAL A 73 -2.09 5.02 -14.55
C VAL A 73 -2.70 5.18 -13.16
N TYR A 74 -3.72 4.38 -12.86
CA TYR A 74 -4.36 4.34 -11.56
C TYR A 74 -4.01 3.02 -10.89
N TYR A 75 -3.34 3.08 -9.74
CA TYR A 75 -2.91 1.90 -9.01
C TYR A 75 -3.87 1.64 -7.85
N LEU A 76 -4.68 0.58 -7.94
CA LEU A 76 -5.59 0.19 -6.88
C LEU A 76 -4.92 -0.82 -5.95
N SER A 77 -4.76 -0.47 -4.68
CA SER A 77 -4.20 -1.39 -3.68
C SER A 77 -4.84 -1.21 -2.32
N ALA A 78 -5.07 -2.34 -1.64
CA ALA A 78 -5.54 -2.37 -0.26
C ALA A 78 -4.45 -1.93 0.75
N GLU A 79 -3.18 -1.87 0.35
CA GLU A 79 -2.11 -1.45 1.26
C GLU A 79 -1.02 -0.59 0.61
N TYR A 80 -0.48 0.36 1.38
CA TYR A 80 0.67 1.18 1.05
C TYR A 80 1.59 1.31 2.26
N LEU A 81 2.80 0.75 2.19
CA LEU A 81 3.78 0.86 3.26
C LEU A 81 4.77 1.99 2.91
N LEU A 82 4.34 3.25 3.06
CA LEU A 82 5.09 4.41 2.58
C LEU A 82 6.42 4.62 3.32
N GLY A 83 6.43 4.33 4.62
CA GLY A 83 7.54 4.69 5.51
C GLY A 83 7.36 6.07 6.14
N ARG A 84 8.30 6.46 6.99
CA ARG A 84 8.49 7.86 7.44
C ARG A 84 8.64 8.80 6.25
N GLN A 85 7.99 9.96 6.29
CA GLN A 85 7.85 10.89 5.17
C GLN A 85 8.89 12.02 5.18
N LEU A 86 9.20 12.59 6.34
CA LEU A 86 10.08 13.75 6.46
C LEU A 86 11.48 13.51 5.89
N PRO A 87 12.20 12.41 6.20
CA PRO A 87 13.52 12.16 5.60
C PRO A 87 13.47 12.05 4.07
N GLN A 88 12.43 11.41 3.53
CA GLN A 88 12.27 11.30 2.08
C GLN A 88 11.99 12.66 1.46
N ASN A 89 11.10 13.44 2.07
CA ASN A 89 10.68 14.71 1.51
C ASN A 89 11.80 15.75 1.57
N LEU A 90 12.60 15.79 2.65
CA LEU A 90 13.82 16.60 2.72
C LEU A 90 14.78 16.30 1.55
N LEU A 91 15.03 15.02 1.28
CA LEU A 91 15.86 14.59 0.15
C LEU A 91 15.26 15.01 -1.21
N TYR A 92 13.94 14.87 -1.38
CA TYR A 92 13.29 15.08 -2.67
C TYR A 92 13.05 16.56 -2.97
N THR A 93 12.96 17.40 -1.94
CA THR A 93 12.93 18.86 -2.08
C THR A 93 14.32 19.47 -2.08
N GLN A 94 15.37 18.70 -1.77
CA GLN A 94 16.76 19.17 -1.59
C GLN A 94 16.84 20.27 -0.51
N THR A 95 16.20 20.02 0.62
CA THR A 95 16.15 20.94 1.76
C THR A 95 16.75 20.33 3.01
N ASP A 96 17.45 19.20 2.91
CA ASP A 96 18.14 18.54 4.00
C ASP A 96 19.22 19.44 4.62
N GLU A 97 20.17 19.93 3.82
CA GLU A 97 21.24 20.81 4.30
C GLU A 97 20.70 22.16 4.84
N ILE A 98 19.68 22.69 4.17
CA ILE A 98 19.05 23.97 4.55
C ILE A 98 18.27 23.82 5.86
N ALA A 99 17.57 22.70 6.07
CA ALA A 99 16.87 22.41 7.31
C ALA A 99 17.85 22.23 8.47
N GLU A 100 18.97 21.54 8.25
CA GLU A 100 20.04 21.41 9.26
C GLU A 100 20.63 22.78 9.63
N ALA A 101 20.92 23.63 8.63
CA ALA A 101 21.39 24.99 8.87
C ALA A 101 20.34 25.87 9.59
N ALA A 102 19.05 25.71 9.27
CA ALA A 102 17.95 26.44 9.91
C ALA A 102 17.75 26.05 11.38
N LEU A 103 18.04 24.80 11.75
CA LEU A 103 17.96 24.30 13.13
C LEU A 103 19.29 24.42 13.88
N ARG A 104 20.39 24.80 13.23
CA ARG A 104 21.69 24.97 13.89
C ARG A 104 21.59 25.99 15.04
N GLY A 105 22.02 25.56 16.24
CA GLY A 105 21.96 26.35 17.47
C GLY A 105 20.59 26.35 18.16
N SER A 106 19.58 25.69 17.59
CA SER A 106 18.29 25.42 18.25
C SER A 106 18.47 24.38 19.36
N PRO A 107 17.68 24.42 20.46
CA PRO A 107 17.58 23.30 21.39
C PRO A 107 16.96 22.04 20.78
N HIS A 108 16.42 22.14 19.56
CA HIS A 108 15.78 21.05 18.81
C HIS A 108 16.65 20.67 17.59
N PRO A 109 17.65 19.80 17.75
CA PRO A 109 18.47 19.34 16.63
C PRO A 109 17.62 18.50 15.66
N LEU A 110 18.01 18.49 14.37
CA LEU A 110 17.24 17.83 13.32
C LEU A 110 17.03 16.34 13.59
N GLU A 111 18.01 15.66 14.19
CA GLU A 111 17.95 14.25 14.52
C GLU A 111 16.80 13.93 15.49
N GLU A 112 16.60 14.75 16.53
CA GLU A 112 15.52 14.59 17.51
C GLU A 112 14.16 14.90 16.87
N VAL A 113 14.09 15.96 16.06
CA VAL A 113 12.88 16.31 15.29
C VAL A 113 12.44 15.17 14.36
N LEU A 114 13.39 14.48 13.72
CA LEU A 114 13.10 13.34 12.83
C LEU A 114 12.56 12.10 13.57
N LEU A 115 12.73 12.00 14.89
CA LEU A 115 12.17 10.90 15.68
C LEU A 115 10.65 11.00 15.82
N HIS A 116 10.08 12.21 15.69
CA HIS A 116 8.64 12.47 15.75
C HIS A 116 7.90 12.13 14.44
N ASP A 117 8.61 11.85 13.34
CA ASP A 117 7.98 11.41 12.10
C ASP A 117 7.49 9.97 12.23
N VAL A 118 6.16 9.80 12.20
CA VAL A 118 5.50 8.51 12.34
C VAL A 118 5.24 7.89 10.97
N GLU A 119 5.53 6.60 10.85
CA GLU A 119 5.17 5.85 9.63
C GLU A 119 3.64 5.68 9.57
N PRO A 120 2.99 6.04 8.46
CA PRO A 120 1.56 5.89 8.35
C PRO A 120 1.17 4.41 8.28
N GLY A 121 0.24 3.99 9.14
CA GLY A 121 -0.28 2.63 9.25
C GLY A 121 -1.19 2.24 8.08
N LEU A 122 -0.69 2.33 6.85
CA LEU A 122 -1.48 2.13 5.63
C LEU A 122 -1.19 0.81 4.91
N GLY A 123 -0.28 0.00 5.45
CA GLY A 123 0.08 -1.29 4.86
C GLY A 123 0.72 -2.23 5.85
N ASN A 124 0.90 -3.49 5.45
CA ASN A 124 1.49 -4.52 6.30
C ASN A 124 2.73 -5.17 5.68
N GLY A 125 2.62 -5.63 4.43
CA GLY A 125 3.59 -6.57 3.86
C GLY A 125 4.37 -6.06 2.65
N GLY A 126 4.95 -7.02 1.94
CA GLY A 126 5.67 -6.78 0.69
C GLY A 126 4.78 -6.24 -0.43
N LEU A 127 3.48 -6.55 -0.42
CA LEU A 127 2.52 -6.05 -1.42
C LEU A 127 2.37 -4.52 -1.30
N GLY A 128 2.21 -3.99 -0.10
CA GLY A 128 2.08 -2.56 0.18
C GLY A 128 3.41 -1.82 0.07
N ARG A 129 4.54 -2.47 0.39
CA ARG A 129 5.86 -1.88 0.15
C ARG A 129 6.18 -1.80 -1.34
N LEU A 130 5.74 -2.78 -2.14
CA LEU A 130 5.83 -2.72 -3.61
C LEU A 130 4.99 -1.56 -4.15
N ALA A 131 3.74 -1.43 -3.72
CA ALA A 131 2.87 -0.32 -4.11
C ALA A 131 3.52 1.05 -3.82
N ALA A 132 4.10 1.23 -2.63
CA ALA A 132 4.84 2.43 -2.27
C ALA A 132 6.10 2.66 -3.14
N CYS A 133 6.86 1.62 -3.45
CA CYS A 133 8.01 1.70 -4.37
C CYS A 133 7.58 2.05 -5.81
N PHE A 134 6.43 1.58 -6.26
CA PHE A 134 5.87 1.90 -7.56
C PHE A 134 5.45 3.36 -7.64
N LEU A 135 4.71 3.89 -6.65
CA LEU A 135 4.31 5.30 -6.68
C LEU A 135 5.51 6.25 -6.72
N ASP A 136 6.58 5.92 -5.97
CA ASP A 136 7.85 6.64 -6.00
C ASP A 136 8.53 6.59 -7.38
N SER A 137 8.64 5.40 -7.99
CA SER A 137 9.24 5.24 -9.32
C SER A 137 8.40 5.85 -10.44
N LEU A 138 7.07 5.75 -10.38
CA LEU A 138 6.16 6.39 -11.34
C LEU A 138 6.34 7.90 -11.31
N ALA A 139 6.46 8.51 -10.12
CA ALA A 139 6.72 9.93 -10.00
C ALA A 139 8.12 10.32 -10.51
N THR A 140 9.13 9.50 -10.21
CA THR A 140 10.52 9.72 -10.64
C THR A 140 10.71 9.57 -12.16
N LEU A 141 9.90 8.72 -12.80
CA LEU A 141 9.89 8.50 -14.24
C LEU A 141 8.93 9.45 -15.00
N ASP A 142 8.39 10.47 -14.31
CA ASP A 142 7.42 11.42 -14.88
C ASP A 142 6.14 10.78 -15.43
N ILE A 143 5.78 9.58 -14.94
CA ILE A 143 4.57 8.87 -15.35
C ILE A 143 3.37 9.45 -14.57
N PRO A 144 2.34 9.98 -15.26
CA PRO A 144 1.13 10.46 -14.61
C PRO A 144 0.40 9.30 -13.92
N ALA A 145 0.42 9.31 -12.59
CA ALA A 145 -0.16 8.23 -11.81
C ALA A 145 -0.84 8.71 -10.53
N ILE A 146 -1.86 7.97 -10.12
CA ILE A 146 -2.54 8.14 -8.84
C ILE A 146 -2.65 6.77 -8.18
N GLY A 147 -2.20 6.67 -6.94
CA GLY A 147 -2.50 5.51 -6.10
C GLY A 147 -3.84 5.72 -5.40
N TYR A 148 -4.65 4.66 -5.29
CA TYR A 148 -5.84 4.66 -4.44
C TYR A 148 -5.79 3.54 -3.40
N GLY A 149 -6.31 3.83 -2.21
CA GLY A 149 -6.45 2.89 -1.11
C GLY A 149 -7.38 3.41 -0.01
N ILE A 150 -7.31 2.79 1.18
CA ILE A 150 -8.11 3.17 2.35
C ILE A 150 -7.23 3.92 3.35
N ARG A 151 -7.78 4.96 3.98
CA ARG A 151 -7.13 5.67 5.09
C ARG A 151 -7.41 4.92 6.40
N TYR A 152 -6.61 3.89 6.69
CA TYR A 152 -6.76 3.11 7.92
C TYR A 152 -6.37 3.92 9.16
N GLU A 153 -7.25 3.93 10.16
CA GLU A 153 -7.03 4.68 11.40
C GLU A 153 -5.97 4.03 12.30
N TYR A 154 -5.97 2.69 12.39
CA TYR A 154 -5.16 1.91 13.32
C TYR A 154 -4.24 0.89 12.64
N GLY A 155 -3.99 1.07 11.35
CA GLY A 155 -3.19 0.15 10.52
C GLY A 155 -3.55 -1.31 10.72
N ILE A 156 -2.53 -2.17 10.81
CA ILE A 156 -2.74 -3.59 11.14
C ILE A 156 -2.77 -3.80 12.66
N PHE A 157 -1.65 -3.50 13.33
CA PHE A 157 -1.44 -3.43 14.78
C PHE A 157 0.03 -3.12 15.06
N ARG A 158 0.31 -2.50 16.22
CA ARG A 158 1.62 -2.45 16.84
C ARG A 158 1.87 -3.75 17.60
N GLN A 159 3.03 -4.36 17.38
CA GLN A 159 3.42 -5.61 18.03
C GLN A 159 4.18 -5.30 19.31
N GLU A 160 3.77 -5.92 20.42
CA GLU A 160 4.56 -6.02 21.64
C GLU A 160 4.88 -7.48 21.95
N ILE A 161 6.00 -7.72 22.62
CA ILE A 161 6.37 -9.04 23.12
C ILE A 161 6.21 -9.01 24.64
N ARG A 162 5.26 -9.76 25.18
CA ARG A 162 5.00 -9.91 26.62
C ARG A 162 5.10 -11.37 27.00
N ASP A 163 5.95 -11.70 27.97
CA ASP A 163 6.24 -13.08 28.38
C ASP A 163 6.66 -14.01 27.21
N GLY A 164 7.32 -13.44 26.20
CA GLY A 164 7.72 -14.12 24.95
C GLY A 164 6.60 -14.30 23.91
N TYR A 165 5.37 -13.88 24.20
CA TYR A 165 4.26 -13.94 23.26
C TYR A 165 4.05 -12.60 22.55
N GLN A 166 3.59 -12.68 21.30
CA GLN A 166 3.06 -11.51 20.59
C GLN A 166 1.73 -11.06 21.22
N VAL A 167 1.66 -9.78 21.57
CA VAL A 167 0.44 -9.07 21.95
C VAL A 167 0.20 -7.95 20.94
N GLU A 168 -1.00 -7.91 20.37
CA GLU A 168 -1.44 -6.84 19.48
C GLU A 168 -1.86 -5.60 20.28
N GLN A 169 -1.42 -4.43 19.84
CA GLN A 169 -1.89 -3.12 20.29
C GLN A 169 -2.34 -2.30 19.07
N PRO A 170 -3.27 -1.35 19.23
CA PRO A 170 -3.60 -0.39 18.17
C PRO A 170 -2.36 0.35 17.65
N ASP A 171 -2.30 0.60 16.35
CA ASP A 171 -1.27 1.43 15.73
C ASP A 171 -1.78 2.87 15.60
N ASP A 172 -1.64 3.65 16.67
CA ASP A 172 -2.24 5.00 16.79
C ASP A 172 -1.43 6.08 16.05
N TRP A 173 -1.09 5.84 14.78
CA TRP A 173 -0.29 6.78 13.98
C TRP A 173 -0.98 8.13 13.73
N LEU A 174 -2.30 8.17 13.92
CA LEU A 174 -3.15 9.37 13.85
C LEU A 174 -3.58 9.92 15.21
N ALA A 175 -2.99 9.45 16.33
CA ALA A 175 -3.30 10.01 17.65
C ALA A 175 -2.98 11.51 17.73
N LEU A 176 -1.98 11.96 16.96
CA LEU A 176 -1.64 13.35 16.77
C LEU A 176 -1.82 13.73 15.30
N ASP A 177 -1.65 15.02 14.98
CA ASP A 177 -1.77 15.52 13.62
C ASP A 177 -0.76 14.87 12.68
N TYR A 178 -1.21 14.50 11.48
CA TYR A 178 -0.37 14.01 10.40
C TYR A 178 -0.16 15.10 9.34
N PRO A 179 1.03 15.73 9.25
CA PRO A 179 1.21 16.95 8.45
C PRO A 179 1.24 16.68 6.93
N TRP A 180 1.27 15.43 6.47
CA TRP A 180 1.49 15.09 5.06
C TRP A 180 0.21 14.91 4.25
N GLU A 181 -0.96 14.89 4.91
CA GLU A 181 -2.24 14.70 4.23
C GLU A 181 -3.02 16.00 4.01
N PHE A 182 -3.89 15.96 3.00
CA PHE A 182 -4.87 17.00 2.67
C PHE A 182 -6.26 16.36 2.58
N ALA A 183 -7.13 16.66 3.55
CA ALA A 183 -8.54 16.25 3.51
C ALA A 183 -9.31 17.08 2.45
N GLN A 184 -10.26 16.44 1.77
CA GLN A 184 -11.09 17.05 0.73
C GLN A 184 -12.58 16.73 0.98
N PRO A 185 -13.21 17.29 2.02
CA PRO A 185 -14.56 16.94 2.43
C PRO A 185 -15.63 17.29 1.37
N ASP A 186 -15.38 18.27 0.51
CA ASP A 186 -16.31 18.66 -0.56
C ASP A 186 -16.39 17.62 -1.71
N ASP A 187 -15.40 16.73 -1.80
CA ASP A 187 -15.30 15.67 -2.81
C ASP A 187 -15.79 14.30 -2.28
N MET A 188 -16.65 14.28 -1.26
CA MET A 188 -17.15 13.02 -0.69
C MET A 188 -18.00 12.22 -1.69
N ILE A 189 -17.81 10.89 -1.70
CA ILE A 189 -18.49 9.99 -2.63
C ILE A 189 -19.43 9.05 -1.87
N PRO A 190 -20.74 9.00 -2.20
CA PRO A 190 -21.65 8.03 -1.61
C PRO A 190 -21.40 6.63 -2.17
N VAL A 191 -21.33 5.63 -1.29
CA VAL A 191 -21.19 4.21 -1.65
C VAL A 191 -22.33 3.41 -1.07
N GLY A 192 -23.04 2.67 -1.92
CA GLY A 192 -24.15 1.81 -1.53
C GLY A 192 -23.72 0.44 -0.99
N PHE A 193 -24.56 -0.16 -0.15
CA PHE A 193 -24.46 -1.57 0.26
C PHE A 193 -25.85 -2.20 0.39
N GLY A 194 -25.96 -3.48 0.05
CA GLY A 194 -27.18 -4.26 0.15
C GLY A 194 -28.29 -3.80 -0.78
N GLY A 195 -29.54 -3.96 -0.36
CA GLY A 195 -30.71 -3.57 -1.14
C GLY A 195 -31.01 -4.53 -2.30
N HIS A 196 -31.48 -4.01 -3.43
CA HIS A 196 -31.91 -4.83 -4.57
C HIS A 196 -31.70 -4.11 -5.91
N ALA A 197 -31.56 -4.91 -6.98
CA ALA A 197 -31.58 -4.40 -8.35
C ALA A 197 -33.02 -4.37 -8.88
N GLU A 198 -33.42 -3.24 -9.47
CA GLU A 198 -34.72 -3.09 -10.12
C GLU A 198 -34.54 -3.00 -11.62
N HIS A 199 -35.30 -3.84 -12.34
CA HIS A 199 -35.33 -3.85 -13.79
C HIS A 199 -36.56 -3.08 -14.27
N TYR A 200 -36.38 -2.20 -15.24
CA TYR A 200 -37.43 -1.34 -15.80
C TYR A 200 -37.23 -1.15 -17.30
N GLU A 201 -38.29 -0.82 -18.03
CA GLU A 201 -38.17 -0.38 -19.42
C GLU A 201 -38.02 1.14 -19.46
N ASP A 202 -37.02 1.63 -20.19
CA ASP A 202 -36.86 3.07 -20.42
C ASP A 202 -37.87 3.60 -21.45
N GLU A 203 -37.87 4.92 -21.68
CA GLU A 203 -38.78 5.57 -22.63
C GLU A 203 -38.63 5.08 -24.08
N HIS A 204 -37.55 4.36 -24.39
CA HIS A 204 -37.26 3.79 -25.72
C HIS A 204 -37.55 2.28 -25.79
N GLY A 205 -38.07 1.68 -24.70
CA GLY A 205 -38.39 0.25 -24.61
C GLY A 205 -37.17 -0.64 -24.36
N HIS A 206 -36.02 -0.09 -23.96
CA HIS A 206 -34.87 -0.90 -23.56
C HIS A 206 -34.99 -1.32 -22.11
N VAL A 207 -34.65 -2.58 -21.83
CA VAL A 207 -34.57 -3.09 -20.45
C VAL A 207 -33.32 -2.51 -19.79
N ARG A 208 -33.54 -1.72 -18.75
CA ARG A 208 -32.52 -1.10 -17.90
C ARG A 208 -32.60 -1.69 -16.49
N ALA A 209 -31.50 -1.53 -15.76
CA ALA A 209 -31.44 -1.86 -14.35
C ALA A 209 -30.96 -0.65 -13.55
N ARG A 210 -31.46 -0.50 -12.32
CA ARG A 210 -30.94 0.45 -11.34
C ARG A 210 -30.77 -0.25 -10.01
N TRP A 211 -29.69 0.07 -9.31
CA TRP A 211 -29.46 -0.47 -7.97
C TRP A 211 -30.02 0.48 -6.91
N GLN A 212 -30.91 -0.03 -6.05
CA GLN A 212 -31.35 0.67 -4.85
C GLN A 212 -30.62 0.10 -3.64
N PRO A 213 -29.60 0.79 -3.10
CA PRO A 213 -28.87 0.30 -1.94
C PRO A 213 -29.71 0.42 -0.66
N ALA A 214 -29.57 -0.53 0.26
CA ALA A 214 -30.22 -0.48 1.57
C ALA A 214 -29.48 0.40 2.58
N GLU A 215 -28.19 0.60 2.39
CA GLU A 215 -27.32 1.45 3.20
C GLU A 215 -26.41 2.28 2.31
N GLN A 216 -26.04 3.47 2.78
CA GLN A 216 -25.02 4.30 2.15
C GLN A 216 -23.95 4.72 3.16
N VAL A 217 -22.71 4.79 2.70
CA VAL A 217 -21.53 5.27 3.43
C VAL A 217 -20.85 6.34 2.59
N MET A 218 -20.41 7.43 3.20
CA MET A 218 -19.66 8.48 2.50
C MET A 218 -18.16 8.18 2.54
N GLY A 219 -17.50 8.26 1.38
CA GLY A 219 -16.05 8.19 1.26
C GLY A 219 -15.43 9.57 1.20
N GLU A 220 -14.73 9.98 2.26
CA GLU A 220 -14.00 11.24 2.33
C GLU A 220 -12.56 11.06 1.80
N PRO A 221 -12.18 11.76 0.72
CA PRO A 221 -10.85 11.67 0.17
C PRO A 221 -9.81 12.42 1.02
N HIS A 222 -8.65 11.79 1.19
CA HIS A 222 -7.43 12.38 1.75
C HIS A 222 -6.27 12.18 0.78
N HIS A 223 -5.43 13.18 0.56
CA HIS A 223 -4.31 13.11 -0.39
C HIS A 223 -2.98 13.16 0.33
N ILE A 224 -2.06 12.27 -0.04
CA ILE A 224 -0.65 12.35 0.32
C ILE A 224 0.12 12.58 -0.98
N LEU A 225 0.92 13.65 -1.03
CA LEU A 225 1.75 13.95 -2.20
C LEU A 225 2.89 12.93 -2.32
N VAL A 226 3.14 12.46 -3.54
CA VAL A 226 4.21 11.51 -3.87
C VAL A 226 5.17 12.17 -4.87
N PRO A 227 6.22 12.87 -4.39
CA PRO A 227 7.19 13.52 -5.26
C PRO A 227 8.09 12.50 -5.97
N GLY A 228 8.52 12.83 -7.20
CA GLY A 228 9.61 12.13 -7.88
C GLY A 228 10.98 12.66 -7.46
N TYR A 229 12.00 11.80 -7.49
CA TYR A 229 13.39 12.18 -7.22
C TYR A 229 14.01 12.88 -8.45
N GLN A 230 14.67 14.02 -8.25
CA GLN A 230 15.33 14.81 -9.32
C GLN A 230 14.43 15.15 -10.53
N THR A 231 13.13 15.32 -10.29
CA THR A 231 12.18 15.83 -11.29
C THR A 231 11.22 16.84 -10.65
N THR A 232 10.46 17.57 -11.47
CA THR A 232 9.38 18.44 -11.01
C THR A 232 8.11 17.68 -10.66
N THR A 233 7.91 16.49 -11.25
CA THR A 233 6.67 15.70 -11.09
C THR A 233 6.38 15.37 -9.62
N VAL A 234 5.12 15.59 -9.24
CA VAL A 234 4.54 15.14 -7.99
C VAL A 234 3.22 14.43 -8.29
N ASN A 235 3.22 13.11 -8.14
CA ASN A 235 2.00 12.30 -8.10
C ASN A 235 1.31 12.45 -6.74
N PHE A 236 0.20 11.75 -6.53
CA PHE A 236 -0.39 11.65 -5.20
C PHE A 236 -1.03 10.27 -4.98
N LEU A 237 -1.13 9.91 -3.70
CA LEU A 237 -1.91 8.80 -3.19
C LEU A 237 -3.20 9.37 -2.60
N ARG A 238 -4.35 8.89 -3.08
CA ARG A 238 -5.68 9.24 -2.57
C ARG A 238 -6.21 8.10 -1.71
N LEU A 239 -6.53 8.41 -0.46
CA LEU A 239 -6.99 7.46 0.55
C LEU A 239 -8.41 7.81 0.97
N TRP A 240 -9.26 6.79 1.10
CA TRP A 240 -10.67 6.98 1.45
C TRP A 240 -10.89 6.71 2.94
N ARG A 241 -11.48 7.68 3.64
CA ARG A 241 -12.00 7.53 5.00
C ARG A 241 -13.51 7.31 4.93
N ALA A 242 -14.01 6.27 5.59
CA ALA A 242 -15.44 6.05 5.68
C ALA A 242 -16.08 7.00 6.72
N ARG A 243 -17.19 7.61 6.34
CA ARG A 243 -18.01 8.52 7.15
C ARG A 243 -19.47 8.08 7.09
N ALA A 244 -20.18 8.27 8.20
CA ALA A 244 -21.62 8.03 8.27
C ALA A 244 -22.38 9.10 7.46
N THR A 245 -23.46 8.73 6.80
CA THR A 245 -24.38 9.69 6.16
C THR A 245 -25.17 10.50 7.20
N THR A 246 -25.48 9.88 8.33
CA THR A 246 -26.07 10.52 9.51
C THR A 246 -25.20 10.21 10.71
N GLU A 247 -24.59 11.23 11.31
CA GLU A 247 -23.65 11.02 12.43
C GLU A 247 -24.35 10.73 13.77
N PHE A 248 -25.63 11.12 13.93
CA PHE A 248 -26.34 11.08 15.21
C PHE A 248 -27.87 11.10 15.06
N ASP A 249 -28.60 10.19 15.72
CA ASP A 249 -30.08 10.28 15.84
C ASP A 249 -30.47 10.89 17.19
N PHE A 250 -30.90 12.16 17.16
CA PHE A 250 -31.35 12.89 18.35
C PHE A 250 -32.54 12.22 19.06
N ARG A 251 -33.43 11.54 18.34
CA ARG A 251 -34.62 10.92 18.93
C ARG A 251 -34.25 9.74 19.82
N LEU A 252 -33.30 8.92 19.37
CA LEU A 252 -32.78 7.79 20.15
C LEU A 252 -31.98 8.28 21.36
N PHE A 253 -31.22 9.36 21.19
CA PHE A 253 -30.49 9.97 22.29
C PHE A 253 -31.42 10.53 23.38
N ASP A 254 -32.47 11.26 22.98
CA ASP A 254 -33.41 11.89 23.92
C ASP A 254 -34.21 10.88 24.76
N ILE A 255 -34.41 9.66 24.25
CA ILE A 255 -35.04 8.57 25.00
C ILE A 255 -34.05 7.73 25.83
N GLY A 256 -32.76 8.12 25.85
CA GLY A 256 -31.71 7.48 26.64
C GLY A 256 -31.03 6.28 25.96
N ASP A 257 -31.32 5.99 24.69
CA ASP A 257 -30.67 4.92 23.91
C ASP A 257 -29.43 5.45 23.18
N TYR A 258 -28.41 5.77 23.97
CA TYR A 258 -27.18 6.38 23.48
C TYR A 258 -26.38 5.47 22.54
N ALA A 259 -26.47 4.14 22.72
CA ALA A 259 -25.73 3.18 21.91
C ALA A 259 -26.30 3.12 20.48
N SER A 260 -27.63 2.99 20.34
CA SER A 260 -28.28 2.98 19.03
C SER A 260 -28.24 4.35 18.35
N ALA A 261 -28.22 5.45 19.11
CA ALA A 261 -28.07 6.81 18.55
C ALA A 261 -26.80 7.01 17.71
N VAL A 262 -25.75 6.18 17.92
CA VAL A 262 -24.47 6.24 17.19
C VAL A 262 -24.13 4.95 16.43
N GLU A 263 -24.99 3.94 16.44
CA GLU A 263 -24.71 2.61 15.86
C GLU A 263 -24.40 2.67 14.36
N HIS A 264 -25.19 3.44 13.61
CA HIS A 264 -24.96 3.66 12.18
C HIS A 264 -23.56 4.24 11.93
N LYS A 265 -23.14 5.21 12.75
CA LYS A 265 -21.83 5.81 12.66
C LYS A 265 -20.72 4.78 12.90
N VAL A 266 -20.84 3.98 13.95
CA VAL A 266 -19.86 2.94 14.26
C VAL A 266 -19.73 1.94 13.12
N ARG A 267 -20.87 1.46 12.57
CA ARG A 267 -20.86 0.47 11.48
C ARG A 267 -20.23 1.02 10.20
N SER A 268 -20.58 2.24 9.79
CA SER A 268 -20.04 2.86 8.58
C SER A 268 -18.55 3.16 8.72
N GLU A 269 -18.11 3.74 9.84
CA GLU A 269 -16.70 4.11 10.03
C GLU A 269 -15.78 2.90 10.22
N THR A 270 -16.31 1.74 10.65
CA THR A 270 -15.54 0.49 10.83
C THR A 270 -14.79 0.08 9.56
N ILE A 271 -15.31 0.42 8.37
CA ILE A 271 -14.70 0.13 7.07
C ILE A 271 -13.26 0.67 6.98
N SER A 272 -12.97 1.85 7.52
CA SER A 272 -11.62 2.44 7.46
C SER A 272 -10.86 2.39 8.78
N LYS A 273 -11.24 1.53 9.74
CA LYS A 273 -10.53 1.45 11.04
C LYS A 273 -9.24 0.64 10.94
N VAL A 274 -9.32 -0.61 10.50
CA VAL A 274 -8.19 -1.57 10.54
C VAL A 274 -7.93 -2.24 9.19
N LEU A 275 -6.66 -2.48 8.90
CA LEU A 275 -6.19 -3.23 7.74
C LEU A 275 -6.29 -4.73 8.00
N TYR A 276 -6.90 -5.47 7.08
CA TYR A 276 -7.15 -6.92 7.16
C TYR A 276 -7.84 -7.36 8.47
N PRO A 277 -9.13 -7.02 8.66
CA PRO A 277 -9.90 -7.55 9.78
C PRO A 277 -9.90 -9.08 9.76
N ASN A 278 -10.02 -9.69 10.94
CA ASN A 278 -10.08 -11.15 11.09
C ASN A 278 -11.30 -11.71 10.35
N ASP A 279 -11.07 -12.43 9.25
CA ASP A 279 -12.07 -12.98 8.34
C ASP A 279 -12.38 -14.47 8.59
N ASN A 280 -11.99 -14.99 9.75
CA ASN A 280 -12.42 -16.31 10.21
C ASN A 280 -13.90 -16.35 10.64
N THR A 281 -14.55 -15.19 10.76
CA THR A 281 -15.97 -15.05 11.10
C THR A 281 -16.78 -14.55 9.89
N PRO A 282 -18.08 -14.87 9.79
CA PRO A 282 -18.95 -14.32 8.74
C PRO A 282 -18.95 -12.79 8.69
N GLN A 283 -18.95 -12.12 9.86
CA GLN A 283 -18.92 -10.67 9.99
C GLN A 283 -17.58 -10.10 9.48
N GLY A 284 -16.46 -10.77 9.77
CA GLY A 284 -15.15 -10.37 9.27
C GLY A 284 -15.03 -10.49 7.76
N ARG A 285 -15.60 -11.55 7.17
CA ARG A 285 -15.67 -11.72 5.71
C ARG A 285 -16.50 -10.60 5.06
N GLU A 286 -17.67 -10.30 5.60
CA GLU A 286 -18.49 -9.20 5.13
C GLU A 286 -17.77 -7.85 5.22
N LEU A 287 -17.11 -7.56 6.35
CA LEU A 287 -16.34 -6.32 6.51
C LEU A 287 -15.20 -6.21 5.49
N ARG A 288 -14.48 -7.31 5.22
CA ARG A 288 -13.42 -7.32 4.21
C ARG A 288 -13.95 -7.06 2.81
N LEU A 289 -15.09 -7.64 2.42
CA LEU A 289 -15.73 -7.34 1.13
C LEU A 289 -16.25 -5.89 1.07
N ARG A 290 -16.82 -5.38 2.17
CA ARG A 290 -17.21 -3.97 2.30
C ARG A 290 -16.03 -3.03 2.08
N GLN A 291 -14.88 -3.33 2.69
CA GLN A 291 -13.64 -2.56 2.49
C GLN A 291 -13.24 -2.53 1.02
N GLN A 292 -13.15 -3.71 0.39
CA GLN A 292 -12.77 -3.83 -1.01
C GLN A 292 -13.69 -3.04 -1.93
N TYR A 293 -15.00 -3.21 -1.77
CA TYR A 293 -15.97 -2.48 -2.59
C TYR A 293 -15.93 -0.98 -2.32
N PHE A 294 -15.87 -0.57 -1.05
CA PHE A 294 -15.87 0.83 -0.64
C PHE A 294 -14.80 1.65 -1.35
N PHE A 295 -13.54 1.22 -1.25
CA PHE A 295 -12.45 2.01 -1.84
C PHE A 295 -12.48 1.95 -3.37
N VAL A 296 -12.88 0.82 -3.94
CA VAL A 296 -13.02 0.66 -5.39
C VAL A 296 -14.09 1.58 -5.95
N ALA A 297 -15.28 1.59 -5.37
CA ALA A 297 -16.39 2.43 -5.79
C ALA A 297 -15.99 3.91 -5.71
N CYS A 298 -15.46 4.37 -4.56
CA CYS A 298 -14.96 5.74 -4.43
C CYS A 298 -13.91 6.07 -5.50
N SER A 299 -12.97 5.16 -5.75
CA SER A 299 -11.89 5.40 -6.71
C SER A 299 -12.41 5.49 -8.15
N LEU A 300 -13.33 4.62 -8.56
CA LEU A 300 -13.89 4.64 -9.92
C LEU A 300 -14.72 5.89 -10.18
N HIS A 301 -15.55 6.31 -9.21
CA HIS A 301 -16.28 7.58 -9.30
C HIS A 301 -15.31 8.77 -9.47
N ASP A 302 -14.22 8.84 -8.69
CA ASP A 302 -13.22 9.90 -8.83
C ASP A 302 -12.45 9.83 -10.17
N ILE A 303 -12.08 8.64 -10.62
CA ILE A 303 -11.39 8.42 -11.91
C ILE A 303 -12.25 8.94 -13.06
N ILE A 304 -13.53 8.54 -13.12
CA ILE A 304 -14.44 8.97 -14.18
C ILE A 304 -14.71 10.47 -14.09
N ALA A 305 -14.96 11.01 -12.89
CA ALA A 305 -15.19 12.45 -12.70
C ALA A 305 -13.98 13.28 -13.17
N ARG A 306 -12.75 12.84 -12.88
CA ARG A 306 -11.51 13.49 -13.36
C ARG A 306 -11.39 13.40 -14.89
N PHE A 307 -11.66 12.23 -15.45
CA PHE A 307 -11.60 12.00 -16.89
C PHE A 307 -12.59 12.92 -17.65
N LEU A 308 -13.84 13.03 -17.17
CA LEU A 308 -14.87 13.88 -17.75
C LEU A 308 -14.59 15.38 -17.55
N ARG A 309 -14.03 15.77 -16.39
CA ARG A 309 -13.64 17.18 -16.12
C ARG A 309 -12.58 17.69 -17.09
N CYS A 310 -11.74 16.81 -17.64
CA CYS A 310 -10.80 17.12 -18.71
C CYS A 310 -11.45 17.21 -20.11
N GLY A 311 -12.78 17.13 -20.21
CA GLY A 311 -13.53 17.24 -21.46
C GLY A 311 -13.47 15.99 -22.34
N ASN A 312 -13.09 14.83 -21.81
CA ASN A 312 -13.04 13.59 -22.57
C ASN A 312 -14.43 12.92 -22.65
N PRO A 313 -14.84 12.35 -23.79
CA PRO A 313 -16.07 11.56 -23.89
C PRO A 313 -15.91 10.20 -23.23
N ILE A 314 -16.96 9.67 -22.60
CA ILE A 314 -16.91 8.40 -21.85
C ILE A 314 -16.39 7.21 -22.68
N ASP A 315 -16.68 7.19 -23.99
CA ASP A 315 -16.25 6.14 -24.91
C ASP A 315 -14.72 6.05 -25.06
N ASP A 316 -14.00 7.14 -24.78
CA ASP A 316 -12.54 7.22 -24.85
C ASP A 316 -11.84 6.81 -23.55
N LEU A 317 -12.58 6.34 -22.52
CA LEU A 317 -12.04 6.04 -21.19
C LEU A 317 -10.81 5.14 -21.26
N ALA A 318 -10.89 4.00 -21.96
CA ALA A 318 -9.79 3.03 -22.05
C ALA A 318 -8.53 3.58 -22.75
N ARG A 319 -8.66 4.64 -23.56
CA ARG A 319 -7.51 5.30 -24.22
C ARG A 319 -6.73 6.20 -23.27
N LYS A 320 -7.40 6.78 -22.27
CA LYS A 320 -6.79 7.74 -21.31
C LYS A 320 -6.61 7.16 -19.91
N VAL A 321 -7.23 6.04 -19.59
CA VAL A 321 -7.24 5.45 -18.26
C VAL A 321 -6.71 4.01 -18.33
N VAL A 322 -5.72 3.71 -17.49
CA VAL A 322 -5.28 2.35 -17.19
C VAL A 322 -5.39 2.13 -15.69
N ILE A 323 -6.09 1.08 -15.27
CA ILE A 323 -6.25 0.72 -13.88
C ILE A 323 -5.50 -0.58 -13.61
N GLN A 324 -4.50 -0.52 -12.73
CA GLN A 324 -3.76 -1.68 -12.28
C GLN A 324 -4.38 -2.24 -11.00
N LEU A 325 -4.76 -3.52 -11.06
CA LEU A 325 -5.26 -4.30 -9.94
C LEU A 325 -4.07 -4.96 -9.22
N ASN A 326 -3.74 -4.48 -8.03
CA ASN A 326 -2.67 -5.05 -7.21
C ASN A 326 -3.22 -6.21 -6.35
N ASP A 327 -3.04 -7.44 -6.87
CA ASP A 327 -3.68 -8.66 -6.36
C ASP A 327 -5.22 -8.64 -6.56
N THR A 328 -5.92 -9.58 -5.92
CA THR A 328 -7.36 -9.82 -6.11
C THR A 328 -8.26 -8.84 -5.34
N HIS A 329 -7.73 -8.13 -4.33
CA HIS A 329 -8.51 -7.21 -3.49
C HIS A 329 -9.34 -6.15 -4.25
N PRO A 330 -8.80 -5.47 -5.29
CA PRO A 330 -9.58 -4.49 -6.06
C PRO A 330 -10.41 -5.09 -7.21
N VAL A 331 -10.50 -6.41 -7.39
CA VAL A 331 -11.12 -7.02 -8.59
C VAL A 331 -12.59 -6.69 -8.76
N VAL A 332 -13.30 -6.38 -7.67
CA VAL A 332 -14.68 -5.87 -7.73
C VAL A 332 -14.80 -4.54 -8.52
N ALA A 333 -13.68 -3.91 -8.88
CA ALA A 333 -13.63 -2.78 -9.81
C ALA A 333 -14.12 -3.13 -11.22
N ILE A 334 -13.94 -4.38 -11.66
CA ILE A 334 -14.42 -4.82 -12.97
C ILE A 334 -15.95 -4.76 -13.05
N PRO A 335 -16.73 -5.42 -12.16
CA PRO A 335 -18.18 -5.31 -12.20
C PRO A 335 -18.68 -3.91 -11.79
N GLU A 336 -17.97 -3.15 -10.93
CA GLU A 336 -18.36 -1.77 -10.62
C GLU A 336 -18.20 -0.84 -11.82
N LEU A 337 -17.11 -0.94 -12.60
CA LEU A 337 -16.96 -0.13 -13.80
C LEU A 337 -18.05 -0.48 -14.83
N MET A 338 -18.36 -1.77 -15.00
CA MET A 338 -19.49 -2.20 -15.83
C MET A 338 -20.82 -1.61 -15.37
N ARG A 339 -21.08 -1.62 -14.05
CA ARG A 339 -22.28 -1.02 -13.46
C ARG A 339 -22.35 0.46 -13.78
N LEU A 340 -21.27 1.21 -13.54
CA LEU A 340 -21.22 2.65 -13.82
C LEU A 340 -21.48 2.94 -15.30
N LEU A 341 -20.77 2.25 -16.20
CA LEU A 341 -20.89 2.50 -17.64
C LEU A 341 -22.31 2.18 -18.17
N ILE A 342 -22.93 1.09 -17.71
CA ILE A 342 -24.25 0.67 -18.19
C ILE A 342 -25.37 1.44 -17.49
N ASP A 343 -25.36 1.48 -16.16
CA ASP A 343 -26.49 1.96 -15.36
C ASP A 343 -26.48 3.49 -15.20
N GLU A 344 -25.31 4.14 -15.22
CA GLU A 344 -25.18 5.61 -15.01
C GLU A 344 -24.80 6.37 -16.28
N TYR A 345 -23.97 5.80 -17.16
CA TYR A 345 -23.56 6.43 -18.42
C TYR A 345 -24.29 5.90 -19.66
N ASP A 346 -25.23 4.98 -19.47
CA ASP A 346 -26.16 4.48 -20.49
C ASP A 346 -25.54 3.67 -21.64
N LEU A 347 -24.30 3.16 -21.48
CA LEU A 347 -23.63 2.37 -22.51
C LEU A 347 -24.27 0.99 -22.69
N GLN A 348 -24.21 0.47 -23.92
CA GLN A 348 -24.61 -0.89 -24.19
C GLN A 348 -23.59 -1.88 -23.61
N TRP A 349 -24.06 -3.08 -23.25
CA TRP A 349 -23.21 -4.09 -22.60
C TRP A 349 -21.88 -4.34 -23.33
N HIS A 350 -21.93 -4.48 -24.66
CA HIS A 350 -20.74 -4.77 -25.46
C HIS A 350 -19.72 -3.63 -25.40
N GLU A 351 -20.17 -2.38 -25.51
CA GLU A 351 -19.32 -1.19 -25.47
C GLU A 351 -18.69 -1.02 -24.08
N ALA A 352 -19.51 -1.14 -23.02
CA ALA A 352 -19.05 -1.08 -21.64
C ALA A 352 -18.02 -2.19 -21.34
N TRP A 353 -18.23 -3.40 -21.85
CA TRP A 353 -17.32 -4.53 -21.64
C TRP A 353 -15.99 -4.35 -22.37
N GLU A 354 -16.01 -3.83 -23.59
CA GLU A 354 -14.78 -3.53 -24.34
C GLU A 354 -13.97 -2.43 -23.65
N ILE A 355 -14.62 -1.35 -23.19
CA ILE A 355 -13.96 -0.31 -22.40
C ILE A 355 -13.36 -0.91 -21.11
N THR A 356 -14.15 -1.70 -20.39
CA THR A 356 -13.72 -2.33 -19.13
C THR A 356 -12.48 -3.20 -19.33
N ARG A 357 -12.52 -4.13 -20.29
CA ARG A 357 -11.40 -5.03 -20.58
C ARG A 357 -10.12 -4.30 -20.97
N HIS A 358 -10.24 -3.19 -21.70
CA HIS A 358 -9.08 -2.40 -22.14
C HIS A 358 -8.61 -1.38 -21.10
N THR A 359 -9.36 -1.21 -20.00
CA THR A 359 -8.98 -0.33 -18.89
C THR A 359 -8.16 -1.08 -17.83
N PHE A 360 -8.44 -2.37 -17.58
CA PHE A 360 -7.83 -3.11 -16.46
C PHE A 360 -6.62 -3.98 -16.83
N ALA A 361 -5.61 -3.97 -15.96
CA ALA A 361 -4.50 -4.92 -15.93
C ALA A 361 -4.36 -5.53 -14.52
N TYR A 362 -4.00 -6.82 -14.44
CA TYR A 362 -3.97 -7.59 -13.19
C TYR A 362 -2.57 -8.14 -12.86
N THR A 363 -2.10 -7.86 -11.64
CA THR A 363 -0.89 -8.47 -11.08
C THR A 363 -1.26 -9.54 -10.07
N CYS A 364 -0.82 -10.79 -10.30
CA CYS A 364 -0.98 -11.88 -9.35
C CYS A 364 0.29 -12.08 -8.51
N HIS A 365 0.14 -12.17 -7.18
CA HIS A 365 1.23 -12.33 -6.21
C HIS A 365 1.30 -13.70 -5.55
N THR A 366 0.37 -14.61 -5.87
CA THR A 366 0.28 -15.93 -5.24
C THR A 366 0.17 -17.06 -6.26
N LEU A 367 0.81 -18.18 -5.94
CA LEU A 367 0.65 -19.46 -6.65
C LEU A 367 -0.22 -20.44 -5.88
N MET A 368 -0.51 -20.18 -4.60
CA MET A 368 -1.25 -21.08 -3.72
C MET A 368 -2.75 -20.97 -4.03
N PRO A 369 -3.40 -22.02 -4.56
CA PRO A 369 -4.83 -21.97 -4.91
C PRO A 369 -5.73 -21.60 -3.73
N GLU A 370 -5.35 -21.98 -2.51
CA GLU A 370 -6.03 -21.66 -1.25
C GLU A 370 -5.92 -20.18 -0.85
N ALA A 371 -4.93 -19.45 -1.38
CA ALA A 371 -4.75 -18.03 -1.14
C ALA A 371 -5.40 -17.15 -2.23
N LEU A 372 -5.91 -17.75 -3.32
CA LEU A 372 -6.69 -17.03 -4.31
C LEU A 372 -8.07 -16.71 -3.73
N GLU A 373 -8.41 -15.43 -3.72
CA GLU A 373 -9.63 -14.96 -3.07
C GLU A 373 -10.90 -15.52 -3.72
N ARG A 374 -11.80 -16.01 -2.86
CA ARG A 374 -13.10 -16.54 -3.21
C ARG A 374 -14.14 -15.99 -2.24
N TRP A 375 -15.31 -15.65 -2.78
CA TRP A 375 -16.40 -15.12 -1.99
C TRP A 375 -17.66 -15.96 -2.14
N PRO A 376 -18.40 -16.26 -1.05
CA PRO A 376 -19.68 -16.93 -1.16
C PRO A 376 -20.62 -16.12 -2.05
N VAL A 377 -21.27 -16.79 -3.01
CA VAL A 377 -22.24 -16.14 -3.90
C VAL A 377 -23.36 -15.49 -3.08
N SER A 378 -23.82 -16.13 -2.01
CA SER A 378 -24.84 -15.57 -1.10
C SER A 378 -24.41 -14.27 -0.42
N LEU A 379 -23.12 -14.11 -0.13
CA LEU A 379 -22.59 -12.86 0.42
C LEU A 379 -22.58 -11.76 -0.65
N PHE A 380 -22.15 -12.08 -1.88
CA PHE A 380 -22.20 -11.16 -3.02
C PHE A 380 -23.63 -10.74 -3.36
N GLU A 381 -24.56 -11.69 -3.46
CA GLU A 381 -25.99 -11.41 -3.74
C GLU A 381 -26.61 -10.49 -2.70
N ARG A 382 -26.29 -10.72 -1.41
CA ARG A 382 -26.83 -9.89 -0.32
C ARG A 382 -26.19 -8.50 -0.26
N LEU A 383 -24.87 -8.38 -0.47
CA LEU A 383 -24.16 -7.12 -0.25
C LEU A 383 -24.08 -6.27 -1.52
N LEU A 384 -23.96 -6.90 -2.69
CA LEU A 384 -23.70 -6.29 -4.00
C LEU A 384 -24.58 -6.95 -5.08
N PRO A 385 -25.93 -6.88 -4.96
CA PRO A 385 -26.85 -7.63 -5.81
C PRO A 385 -26.67 -7.32 -7.31
N ARG A 386 -26.54 -6.04 -7.66
CA ARG A 386 -26.34 -5.62 -9.06
C ARG A 386 -25.02 -6.11 -9.64
N HIS A 387 -23.95 -6.09 -8.84
CA HIS A 387 -22.64 -6.63 -9.26
C HIS A 387 -22.71 -8.12 -9.50
N MET A 388 -23.49 -8.86 -8.70
CA MET A 388 -23.67 -10.29 -8.91
C MET A 388 -24.37 -10.58 -10.24
N GLU A 389 -25.39 -9.81 -10.63
CA GLU A 389 -26.02 -9.91 -11.96
C GLU A 389 -24.98 -9.71 -13.08
N ILE A 390 -24.13 -8.69 -12.95
CA ILE A 390 -23.06 -8.39 -13.90
C ILE A 390 -22.03 -9.53 -13.95
N VAL A 391 -21.59 -10.05 -12.80
CA VAL A 391 -20.64 -11.19 -12.73
C VAL A 391 -21.23 -12.43 -13.40
N ASN A 392 -22.50 -12.73 -13.15
CA ASN A 392 -23.19 -13.85 -13.80
C ASN A 392 -23.28 -13.66 -15.31
N GLU A 393 -23.56 -12.45 -15.79
CA GLU A 393 -23.66 -12.16 -17.22
C GLU A 393 -22.28 -12.21 -17.91
N ILE A 394 -21.22 -11.72 -17.27
CA ILE A 394 -19.83 -11.90 -17.72
C ILE A 394 -19.54 -13.40 -17.83
N ASN A 395 -19.86 -14.18 -16.79
CA ASN A 395 -19.61 -15.62 -16.78
C ASN A 395 -20.38 -16.35 -17.89
N ARG A 396 -21.66 -16.03 -18.09
CA ARG A 396 -22.52 -16.64 -19.10
C ARG A 396 -21.96 -16.41 -20.51
N ARG A 397 -21.58 -15.16 -20.83
CA ARG A 397 -21.00 -14.82 -22.14
C ARG A 397 -19.64 -15.49 -22.35
N PHE A 398 -18.77 -15.40 -21.35
CA PHE A 398 -17.46 -16.03 -21.39
C PHE A 398 -17.54 -17.54 -21.60
N LEU A 399 -18.37 -18.25 -20.84
CA LEU A 399 -18.56 -19.70 -21.01
C LEU A 399 -19.21 -20.05 -22.36
N GLY A 400 -20.05 -19.16 -22.91
CA GLY A 400 -20.53 -19.27 -24.28
C GLY A 400 -19.39 -19.26 -25.30
N ASP A 401 -18.46 -18.32 -25.17
CA ASP A 401 -17.27 -18.23 -26.03
C ASP A 401 -16.36 -19.46 -25.89
N ILE A 402 -16.16 -19.96 -24.65
CA ILE A 402 -15.39 -21.18 -24.40
C ILE A 402 -16.07 -22.39 -25.02
N SER A 403 -17.39 -22.53 -24.88
CA SER A 403 -18.15 -23.66 -25.44
C SER A 403 -18.12 -23.66 -26.97
N ALA A 404 -18.11 -22.48 -27.60
CA ALA A 404 -17.97 -22.34 -29.04
C ALA A 404 -16.53 -22.68 -29.53
N LYS A 405 -15.49 -22.27 -28.78
CA LYS A 405 -14.08 -22.48 -29.16
C LYS A 405 -13.58 -23.89 -28.83
N TYR A 406 -14.08 -24.51 -27.77
CA TYR A 406 -13.73 -25.87 -27.33
C TYR A 406 -15.00 -26.73 -27.16
N PRO A 407 -15.63 -27.15 -28.27
CA PRO A 407 -16.85 -27.96 -28.21
C PRO A 407 -16.63 -29.28 -27.45
N ASN A 408 -17.57 -29.61 -26.57
CA ASN A 408 -17.58 -30.82 -25.73
C ASN A 408 -16.49 -30.92 -24.62
N ASP A 409 -15.70 -29.88 -24.37
CA ASP A 409 -14.77 -29.83 -23.23
C ASP A 409 -15.46 -29.26 -21.97
N TYR A 410 -16.38 -30.04 -21.40
CA TYR A 410 -17.16 -29.64 -20.22
C TYR A 410 -16.29 -29.43 -18.96
N ASP A 411 -15.19 -30.16 -18.85
CA ASP A 411 -14.27 -30.02 -17.73
C ASP A 411 -13.56 -28.66 -17.78
N ARG A 412 -13.14 -28.19 -18.97
CA ARG A 412 -12.58 -26.86 -19.15
C ARG A 412 -13.60 -25.77 -18.81
N LEU A 413 -14.86 -25.90 -19.19
CA LEU A 413 -15.92 -24.96 -18.81
C LEU A 413 -16.01 -24.81 -17.28
N SER A 414 -16.03 -25.94 -16.55
CA SER A 414 -16.04 -25.94 -15.09
C SER A 414 -14.79 -25.30 -14.49
N ARG A 415 -13.60 -25.67 -15.00
CA ARG A 415 -12.32 -25.11 -14.54
C ARG A 415 -12.19 -23.61 -14.81
N MET A 416 -12.71 -23.10 -15.92
CA MET A 416 -12.57 -21.68 -16.30
C MET A 416 -13.68 -20.78 -15.79
N SER A 417 -14.84 -21.31 -15.38
CA SER A 417 -15.98 -20.50 -14.91
C SER A 417 -15.57 -19.48 -13.82
N LEU A 418 -16.30 -18.37 -13.75
CA LEU A 418 -16.14 -17.37 -12.69
C LEU A 418 -16.82 -17.83 -11.39
N ILE A 419 -17.80 -18.72 -11.51
CA ILE A 419 -18.53 -19.31 -10.38
C ILE A 419 -18.06 -20.74 -10.21
N GLN A 420 -17.63 -21.08 -8.99
CA GLN A 420 -17.35 -22.45 -8.61
C GLN A 420 -18.62 -23.09 -8.07
N ASP A 421 -19.07 -24.16 -8.73
CA ASP A 421 -20.16 -25.01 -8.25
C ASP A 421 -19.69 -25.95 -7.12
N GLY A 422 -20.62 -26.33 -6.25
CA GLY A 422 -20.35 -27.13 -5.05
C GLY A 422 -21.40 -26.88 -3.96
N GLY A 423 -21.12 -27.32 -2.72
CA GLY A 423 -22.03 -27.12 -1.57
C GLY A 423 -22.36 -25.64 -1.33
N ASP A 424 -21.33 -24.81 -1.22
CA ASP A 424 -21.47 -23.34 -1.21
C ASP A 424 -20.83 -22.75 -2.47
N ARG A 425 -21.65 -22.22 -3.38
CA ARG A 425 -21.14 -21.57 -4.61
C ARG A 425 -20.24 -20.40 -4.27
N GLN A 426 -19.12 -20.26 -4.99
CA GLN A 426 -18.12 -19.21 -4.77
C GLN A 426 -17.85 -18.40 -6.04
N VAL A 427 -17.70 -17.08 -5.91
CA VAL A 427 -17.14 -16.20 -6.94
C VAL A 427 -15.62 -16.32 -6.90
N ARG A 428 -14.98 -16.66 -8.02
CA ARG A 428 -13.53 -16.81 -8.18
C ARG A 428 -12.91 -15.49 -8.67
N MET A 429 -12.44 -14.66 -7.74
CA MET A 429 -11.96 -13.31 -8.06
C MET A 429 -10.76 -13.31 -9.01
N ALA A 430 -9.82 -14.24 -8.83
CA ALA A 430 -8.68 -14.37 -9.75
C ALA A 430 -9.11 -14.66 -11.20
N HIS A 431 -10.18 -15.44 -11.41
CA HIS A 431 -10.70 -15.73 -12.75
C HIS A 431 -11.37 -14.49 -13.34
N LEU A 432 -12.17 -13.79 -12.53
CA LEU A 432 -12.80 -12.53 -12.93
C LEU A 432 -11.75 -11.49 -13.35
N ALA A 433 -10.63 -11.41 -12.61
CA ALA A 433 -9.50 -10.54 -12.94
C ALA A 433 -8.89 -10.87 -14.30
N VAL A 434 -8.62 -12.16 -14.58
CA VAL A 434 -8.04 -12.61 -15.86
C VAL A 434 -8.98 -12.35 -17.04
N VAL A 435 -10.28 -12.59 -16.86
CA VAL A 435 -11.29 -12.40 -17.91
C VAL A 435 -11.50 -10.91 -18.21
N GLY A 436 -11.60 -10.07 -17.18
CA GLY A 436 -11.85 -8.63 -17.31
C GLY A 436 -10.62 -7.75 -17.52
N SER A 437 -9.43 -8.31 -17.70
CA SER A 437 -8.19 -7.54 -17.93
C SER A 437 -7.56 -7.83 -19.29
N PHE A 438 -6.90 -6.82 -19.88
CA PHE A 438 -6.12 -6.94 -21.11
C PHE A 438 -4.71 -7.48 -20.88
N SER A 439 -4.19 -7.40 -19.65
CA SER A 439 -2.84 -7.89 -19.29
C SER A 439 -2.87 -8.55 -17.92
N VAL A 440 -2.18 -9.69 -17.80
CA VAL A 440 -1.98 -10.44 -16.56
C VAL A 440 -0.49 -10.68 -16.36
N ASN A 441 0.05 -10.35 -15.19
CA ASN A 441 1.46 -10.59 -14.91
C ASN A 441 1.72 -11.25 -13.56
N GLY A 442 2.76 -12.08 -13.53
CA GLY A 442 3.42 -12.49 -12.29
C GLY A 442 4.53 -11.52 -11.89
N VAL A 443 5.17 -11.82 -10.76
CA VAL A 443 6.10 -10.91 -10.06
C VAL A 443 7.55 -11.38 -10.01
N ALA A 444 7.83 -12.50 -10.67
CA ALA A 444 9.17 -13.06 -10.91
C ALA A 444 9.07 -14.04 -12.08
N ASP A 445 10.18 -14.32 -12.75
CA ASP A 445 10.16 -15.13 -13.97
C ASP A 445 9.59 -16.55 -13.74
N LEU A 446 10.16 -17.29 -12.77
CA LEU A 446 9.66 -18.60 -12.35
C LEU A 446 8.20 -18.54 -11.85
N HIS A 447 7.84 -17.47 -11.15
CA HIS A 447 6.45 -17.28 -10.69
C HIS A 447 5.49 -17.14 -11.87
N SER A 448 5.85 -16.31 -12.85
CA SER A 448 5.06 -16.09 -14.06
C SER A 448 4.97 -17.37 -14.91
N GLN A 449 6.03 -18.16 -14.97
CA GLN A 449 6.01 -19.49 -15.59
C GLN A 449 4.99 -20.41 -14.90
N LEU A 450 5.05 -20.53 -13.57
CA LEU A 450 4.13 -21.39 -12.81
C LEU A 450 2.67 -20.92 -12.88
N LEU A 451 2.42 -19.61 -13.01
CA LEU A 451 1.08 -19.10 -13.30
C LEU A 451 0.54 -19.64 -14.62
N LYS A 452 1.35 -19.62 -15.69
CA LYS A 452 0.97 -20.10 -17.02
C LYS A 452 0.82 -21.62 -17.08
N GLU A 453 1.67 -22.35 -16.37
CA GLU A 453 1.72 -23.82 -16.43
C GLU A 453 0.72 -24.50 -15.49
N ARG A 454 0.35 -23.86 -14.38
CA ARG A 454 -0.43 -24.51 -13.31
C ARG A 454 -1.69 -23.77 -12.94
N VAL A 455 -1.58 -22.49 -12.56
CA VAL A 455 -2.70 -21.76 -11.93
C VAL A 455 -3.73 -21.30 -12.95
N PHE A 456 -3.27 -20.73 -14.06
CA PHE A 456 -4.08 -20.14 -15.12
C PHE A 456 -3.86 -20.84 -16.46
N HIS A 457 -3.55 -22.13 -16.43
CA HIS A 457 -3.21 -22.91 -17.63
C HIS A 457 -4.25 -22.79 -18.74
N ASP A 458 -5.52 -23.09 -18.44
CA ASP A 458 -6.58 -23.02 -19.45
C ASP A 458 -6.79 -21.58 -19.99
N PHE A 459 -6.56 -20.54 -19.17
CA PHE A 459 -6.63 -19.14 -19.60
C PHE A 459 -5.44 -18.73 -20.46
N TYR A 460 -4.24 -19.25 -20.17
CA TYR A 460 -3.04 -19.01 -20.96
C TYR A 460 -3.14 -19.67 -22.34
N GLU A 461 -3.70 -20.88 -22.44
CA GLU A 461 -3.99 -21.51 -23.73
C GLU A 461 -5.00 -20.69 -24.56
N LEU A 462 -5.94 -20.03 -23.89
CA LEU A 462 -6.94 -19.21 -24.55
C LEU A 462 -6.38 -17.87 -25.06
N TRP A 463 -5.57 -17.19 -24.24
CA TRP A 463 -5.03 -15.85 -24.47
C TRP A 463 -3.55 -15.74 -24.07
N PRO A 464 -2.62 -16.40 -24.79
CA PRO A 464 -1.21 -16.43 -24.43
C PRO A 464 -0.58 -15.03 -24.37
N GLU A 465 -1.04 -14.11 -25.22
CA GLU A 465 -0.58 -12.72 -25.31
C GLU A 465 -0.88 -11.88 -24.07
N LYS A 466 -1.90 -12.25 -23.27
CA LYS A 466 -2.22 -11.53 -22.03
C LYS A 466 -1.15 -11.74 -20.95
N PHE A 467 -0.47 -12.88 -20.95
CA PHE A 467 0.37 -13.30 -19.82
C PHE A 467 1.83 -12.87 -19.99
N ASN A 468 2.30 -12.00 -19.10
CA ASN A 468 3.67 -11.51 -19.09
C ASN A 468 4.31 -11.56 -17.70
N ASN A 469 5.58 -11.17 -17.61
CA ASN A 469 6.33 -11.09 -16.36
C ASN A 469 6.72 -9.63 -16.08
N LYS A 470 6.63 -9.24 -14.80
CA LYS A 470 7.20 -8.00 -14.28
C LYS A 470 7.87 -8.32 -12.94
N THR A 471 9.16 -8.64 -12.99
CA THR A 471 9.93 -8.94 -11.77
C THR A 471 9.89 -7.74 -10.83
N ASN A 472 9.50 -7.97 -9.57
CA ASN A 472 9.41 -6.91 -8.57
C ASN A 472 10.76 -6.22 -8.35
N GLY A 473 10.68 -4.96 -7.93
CA GLY A 473 11.86 -4.16 -7.56
C GLY A 473 11.59 -3.31 -6.32
N VAL A 474 12.65 -2.67 -5.83
CA VAL A 474 12.60 -1.69 -4.72
C VAL A 474 13.21 -0.37 -5.17
N THR A 475 12.77 0.73 -4.57
CA THR A 475 13.35 2.05 -4.86
C THR A 475 14.74 2.19 -4.20
N PRO A 476 15.82 2.48 -4.96
CA PRO A 476 17.14 2.73 -4.39
C PRO A 476 17.19 4.00 -3.54
N ARG A 477 16.29 4.97 -3.75
CA ARG A 477 16.21 6.19 -2.95
C ARG A 477 15.94 5.86 -1.48
N ARG A 478 14.98 4.97 -1.20
CA ARG A 478 14.69 4.55 0.18
C ARG A 478 15.63 3.44 0.67
N PHE A 479 15.82 2.40 -0.12
CA PHE A 479 16.53 1.19 0.31
C PHE A 479 18.06 1.32 0.30
N MET A 480 18.61 2.38 -0.32
CA MET A 480 20.04 2.67 -0.30
C MET A 480 20.32 4.09 0.22
N ARG A 481 19.83 5.14 -0.45
CA ARG A 481 20.17 6.54 -0.09
C ARG A 481 19.74 6.93 1.31
N ILE A 482 18.48 6.70 1.66
CA ILE A 482 17.93 7.01 2.99
C ILE A 482 18.38 5.96 4.02
N ALA A 483 18.30 4.67 3.68
CA ALA A 483 18.60 3.60 4.64
C ALA A 483 20.10 3.51 5.01
N ASN A 484 21.00 3.90 4.11
CA ASN A 484 22.44 3.80 4.32
C ASN A 484 23.20 4.98 3.67
N PRO A 485 23.13 6.18 4.30
CA PRO A 485 23.76 7.39 3.77
C PRO A 485 25.27 7.24 3.58
N SER A 486 25.98 6.60 4.52
CA SER A 486 27.43 6.37 4.44
C SER A 486 27.83 5.48 3.26
N LEU A 487 27.09 4.39 3.02
CA LEU A 487 27.31 3.58 1.82
C LEU A 487 27.01 4.38 0.56
N SER A 488 25.92 5.14 0.57
CA SER A 488 25.53 5.93 -0.60
C SER A 488 26.55 7.00 -0.94
N ALA A 489 27.19 7.62 0.06
CA ALA A 489 28.31 8.54 -0.15
C ALA A 489 29.50 7.83 -0.80
N LEU A 490 29.91 6.67 -0.27
CA LEU A 490 31.00 5.85 -0.83
C LEU A 490 30.71 5.45 -2.29
N LEU A 491 29.47 5.03 -2.59
CA LEU A 491 29.05 4.70 -3.95
C LEU A 491 29.10 5.92 -4.87
N THR A 492 28.68 7.07 -4.38
CA THR A 492 28.63 8.31 -5.14
C THR A 492 30.03 8.84 -5.45
N GLU A 493 30.99 8.70 -4.53
CA GLU A 493 32.40 9.02 -4.76
C GLU A 493 32.98 8.25 -5.96
N ARG A 494 32.58 6.98 -6.13
CA ARG A 494 33.11 6.11 -7.19
C ARG A 494 32.33 6.16 -8.50
N LEU A 495 31.00 6.34 -8.42
CA LEU A 495 30.09 6.23 -9.57
C LEU A 495 29.54 7.58 -10.06
N GLY A 496 29.68 8.64 -9.26
CA GLY A 496 28.98 9.92 -9.42
C GLY A 496 27.47 9.84 -9.11
N GLU A 497 26.80 10.98 -8.98
CA GLU A 497 25.41 11.11 -8.48
C GLU A 497 24.30 10.39 -9.28
N GLY A 498 24.55 10.00 -10.53
CA GLY A 498 23.50 9.47 -11.43
C GLY A 498 23.01 8.04 -11.17
N TRP A 499 23.60 7.30 -10.22
CA TRP A 499 23.26 5.87 -10.01
C TRP A 499 21.89 5.65 -9.34
N LEU A 500 21.30 6.66 -8.70
CA LEU A 500 19.99 6.55 -8.02
C LEU A 500 18.79 6.49 -8.99
N THR A 501 18.99 6.97 -10.22
CA THR A 501 18.02 6.91 -11.32
C THR A 501 18.42 5.90 -12.39
N ASP A 502 19.68 5.47 -12.41
CA ASP A 502 20.21 4.43 -13.30
C ASP A 502 21.05 3.43 -12.49
N LEU A 503 20.36 2.39 -11.99
CA LEU A 503 20.94 1.43 -11.06
C LEU A 503 21.92 0.45 -11.75
N GLU A 504 21.90 0.35 -13.09
CA GLU A 504 22.84 -0.50 -13.85
C GLU A 504 24.29 -0.01 -13.70
N ARG A 505 24.48 1.28 -13.37
CA ARG A 505 25.80 1.86 -13.09
C ARG A 505 26.50 1.19 -11.91
N LEU A 506 25.79 0.50 -11.00
CA LEU A 506 26.39 -0.27 -9.92
C LEU A 506 27.32 -1.39 -10.43
N SER A 507 27.12 -1.90 -11.66
CA SER A 507 28.03 -2.88 -12.27
C SER A 507 29.47 -2.38 -12.37
N LYS A 508 29.68 -1.06 -12.49
CA LYS A 508 31.03 -0.47 -12.55
C LYS A 508 31.84 -0.62 -11.26
N LEU A 509 31.19 -0.97 -10.14
CA LEU A 509 31.87 -1.33 -8.89
C LEU A 509 32.74 -2.58 -9.04
N GLU A 510 32.48 -3.43 -10.03
CA GLU A 510 33.29 -4.61 -10.32
C GLU A 510 34.76 -4.23 -10.60
N ASN A 511 35.00 -3.04 -11.16
CA ASN A 511 36.35 -2.51 -11.39
C ASN A 511 37.12 -2.18 -10.08
N HIS A 512 36.43 -2.15 -8.93
CA HIS A 512 36.99 -1.80 -7.63
C HIS A 512 37.07 -3.00 -6.66
N ILE A 513 36.78 -4.23 -7.13
CA ILE A 513 36.79 -5.43 -6.26
C ILE A 513 38.17 -5.66 -5.64
N GLU A 514 39.24 -5.44 -6.41
CA GLU A 514 40.61 -5.63 -5.94
C GLU A 514 41.26 -4.36 -5.37
N ASP A 515 40.54 -3.24 -5.31
CA ASP A 515 41.03 -1.99 -4.71
C ASP A 515 41.05 -2.12 -3.17
N PRO A 516 42.24 -2.17 -2.53
CA PRO A 516 42.33 -2.35 -1.09
C PRO A 516 41.69 -1.20 -0.30
N ALA A 517 41.79 0.03 -0.80
CA ALA A 517 41.24 1.21 -0.12
C ALA A 517 39.70 1.17 -0.16
N PHE A 518 39.13 0.79 -1.30
CA PHE A 518 37.68 0.63 -1.42
C PHE A 518 37.14 -0.48 -0.50
N ARG A 519 37.84 -1.62 -0.42
CA ARG A 519 37.46 -2.73 0.47
C ARG A 519 37.46 -2.33 1.94
N VAL A 520 38.48 -1.58 2.38
CA VAL A 520 38.56 -1.05 3.75
C VAL A 520 37.40 -0.09 4.02
N ALA A 521 37.18 0.90 3.16
CA ALA A 521 36.08 1.86 3.33
C ALA A 521 34.70 1.16 3.36
N TRP A 522 34.50 0.15 2.51
CA TRP A 522 33.27 -0.65 2.51
C TRP A 522 33.06 -1.42 3.81
N GLN A 523 34.13 -2.02 4.35
CA GLN A 523 34.11 -2.74 5.62
C GLN A 523 33.82 -1.79 6.79
N GLU A 524 34.43 -0.61 6.81
CA GLU A 524 34.19 0.42 7.83
C GLU A 524 32.73 0.89 7.84
N VAL A 525 32.15 1.14 6.66
CA VAL A 525 30.71 1.46 6.54
C VAL A 525 29.86 0.34 7.13
N LYS A 526 30.15 -0.93 6.83
CA LYS A 526 29.41 -2.06 7.39
C LYS A 526 29.59 -2.17 8.90
N ALA A 527 30.80 -2.00 9.42
CA ALA A 527 31.11 -2.06 10.84
C ALA A 527 30.35 -0.97 11.61
N ALA A 528 30.39 0.27 11.14
CA ALA A 528 29.63 1.38 11.72
C ALA A 528 28.11 1.10 11.72
N ASN A 529 27.58 0.51 10.64
CA ASN A 529 26.16 0.13 10.59
C ASN A 529 25.81 -0.97 11.60
N LYS A 530 26.70 -1.94 11.84
CA LYS A 530 26.50 -2.99 12.86
C LYS A 530 26.52 -2.42 14.27
N VAL A 531 27.40 -1.46 14.55
CA VAL A 531 27.41 -0.74 15.84
C VAL A 531 26.09 0.00 16.07
N ARG A 532 25.57 0.70 15.05
CA ARG A 532 24.25 1.35 15.16
C ARG A 532 23.11 0.36 15.40
N LEU A 533 23.14 -0.79 14.71
CA LEU A 533 22.14 -1.84 14.91
C LEU A 533 22.25 -2.48 16.31
N ALA A 534 23.45 -2.71 16.81
CA ALA A 534 23.68 -3.22 18.17
C ALA A 534 23.09 -2.28 19.23
N ALA A 535 23.33 -0.97 19.10
CA ALA A 535 22.74 0.05 19.96
C ALA A 535 21.21 0.07 19.87
N HIS A 536 20.66 -0.09 18.66
CA HIS A 536 19.22 -0.18 18.46
C HIS A 536 18.60 -1.42 19.11
N ILE A 537 19.24 -2.59 18.98
CA ILE A 537 18.80 -3.84 19.62
C ILE A 537 18.80 -3.64 21.14
N LEU A 538 19.90 -3.15 21.72
CA LEU A 538 20.00 -2.88 23.16
C LEU A 538 18.88 -1.94 23.64
N ALA A 539 18.65 -0.83 22.95
CA ALA A 539 17.61 0.13 23.32
C ALA A 539 16.19 -0.44 23.23
N ARG A 540 15.94 -1.43 22.36
CA ARG A 540 14.61 -2.00 22.12
C ARG A 540 14.33 -3.27 22.92
N THR A 541 15.33 -4.08 23.19
CA THR A 541 15.16 -5.41 23.79
C THR A 541 15.93 -5.59 25.10
N GLY A 542 16.84 -4.68 25.44
CA GLY A 542 17.76 -4.84 26.57
C GLY A 542 18.90 -5.84 26.31
N VAL A 543 18.92 -6.50 25.15
CA VAL A 543 19.94 -7.51 24.83
C VAL A 543 21.19 -6.84 24.25
N VAL A 544 22.34 -7.10 24.88
CA VAL A 544 23.65 -6.70 24.36
C VAL A 544 24.10 -7.72 23.32
N VAL A 545 24.52 -7.25 22.15
CA VAL A 545 25.03 -8.10 21.06
C VAL A 545 26.39 -7.62 20.60
N ASP A 546 27.29 -8.57 20.27
CA ASP A 546 28.63 -8.25 19.78
C ASP A 546 28.57 -7.73 18.33
N PRO A 547 28.99 -6.48 18.04
CA PRO A 547 29.04 -5.96 16.67
C PRO A 547 30.12 -6.60 15.80
N ASN A 548 31.02 -7.42 16.33
CA ASN A 548 32.04 -8.14 15.55
C ASN A 548 31.53 -9.50 15.02
N SER A 549 30.51 -10.08 15.64
CA SER A 549 29.88 -11.34 15.20
C SER A 549 29.27 -11.27 13.79
N MET A 550 28.98 -12.40 13.15
CA MET A 550 28.17 -12.42 11.94
C MET A 550 26.69 -12.16 12.28
N TYR A 551 26.09 -11.13 11.68
CA TYR A 551 24.68 -10.81 11.87
C TYR A 551 23.83 -11.61 10.88
N ASP A 552 23.07 -12.57 11.39
CA ASP A 552 22.21 -13.46 10.62
C ASP A 552 20.74 -13.07 10.81
N VAL A 553 20.21 -12.32 9.84
CA VAL A 553 18.96 -11.57 9.99
C VAL A 553 17.82 -12.22 9.19
N MET A 554 16.70 -12.50 9.86
CA MET A 554 15.47 -12.99 9.24
C MET A 554 14.29 -12.09 9.63
N VAL A 555 14.01 -11.09 8.78
CA VAL A 555 12.89 -10.16 8.98
C VAL A 555 11.87 -10.31 7.85
N LYS A 556 10.67 -10.78 8.19
CA LYS A 556 9.52 -10.97 7.28
C LYS A 556 8.28 -11.39 8.08
N ARG A 557 7.08 -11.25 7.48
CA ARG A 557 5.84 -11.81 8.04
C ARG A 557 6.05 -13.25 8.51
N LEU A 558 5.53 -13.58 9.68
CA LEU A 558 5.64 -14.91 10.23
C LEU A 558 4.63 -15.86 9.56
N HIS A 559 5.12 -16.97 9.03
CA HIS A 559 4.29 -18.00 8.39
C HIS A 559 5.06 -19.32 8.30
N GLU A 560 4.37 -20.45 8.43
CA GLU A 560 4.99 -21.78 8.32
C GLU A 560 5.80 -21.98 7.02
N TYR A 561 5.25 -21.59 5.85
CA TYR A 561 5.98 -21.73 4.59
C TYR A 561 7.22 -20.81 4.48
N LYS A 562 7.33 -19.77 5.30
CA LYS A 562 8.52 -18.90 5.37
C LYS A 562 9.64 -19.52 6.20
N ARG A 563 9.37 -20.62 6.92
CA ARG A 563 10.33 -21.49 7.61
C ARG A 563 11.16 -20.80 8.70
N GLN A 564 10.61 -19.85 9.44
CA GLN A 564 11.24 -19.32 10.66
C GLN A 564 11.53 -20.44 11.67
N LEU A 565 10.65 -21.44 11.75
CA LEU A 565 10.85 -22.65 12.57
C LEU A 565 12.14 -23.39 12.19
N LEU A 566 12.42 -23.57 10.89
CA LEU A 566 13.67 -24.21 10.44
C LEU A 566 14.91 -23.44 10.91
N LYS A 567 14.85 -22.11 10.87
CA LYS A 567 15.93 -21.25 11.38
C LYS A 567 16.10 -21.41 12.89
N ALA A 568 15.01 -21.47 13.65
CA ALA A 568 15.04 -21.70 15.09
C ALA A 568 15.66 -23.07 15.44
N LEU A 569 15.30 -24.14 14.73
CA LEU A 569 15.88 -25.47 14.92
C LEU A 569 17.39 -25.51 14.63
N HIS A 570 17.84 -24.75 13.63
CA HIS A 570 19.28 -24.59 13.36
C HIS A 570 20.01 -23.90 14.52
N ILE A 571 19.41 -22.89 15.15
CA ILE A 571 19.99 -22.23 16.33
C ILE A 571 20.15 -23.22 17.48
N VAL A 572 19.12 -24.00 17.77
CA VAL A 572 19.16 -25.06 18.80
C VAL A 572 20.26 -26.08 18.49
N THR A 573 20.43 -26.45 17.22
CA THR A 573 21.49 -27.37 16.79
C THR A 573 22.90 -26.81 17.05
N LEU A 574 23.13 -25.53 16.71
CA LEU A 574 24.42 -24.87 16.97
C LEU A 574 24.69 -24.76 18.47
N TYR A 575 23.68 -24.39 19.25
CA TYR A 575 23.78 -24.30 20.70
C TYR A 575 24.13 -25.66 21.33
N ASN A 576 23.42 -26.73 20.97
CA ASN A 576 23.70 -28.06 21.49
C ASN A 576 25.12 -28.54 21.16
N ARG A 577 25.60 -28.28 19.93
CA ARG A 577 26.98 -28.61 19.54
C ARG A 577 28.02 -27.88 20.37
N LEU A 578 27.77 -26.61 20.71
CA LEU A 578 28.65 -25.84 21.59
C LEU A 578 28.61 -26.36 23.04
N LYS A 579 27.45 -26.82 23.52
CA LYS A 579 27.34 -27.45 24.85
C LYS A 579 28.03 -28.81 24.91
N GLU A 580 28.00 -29.58 23.82
CA GLU A 580 28.67 -30.88 23.72
C GLU A 580 30.19 -30.73 23.58
N ASP A 581 30.64 -29.76 22.79
CA ASP A 581 32.05 -29.44 22.59
C ASP A 581 32.28 -27.92 22.66
N PRO A 582 32.61 -27.38 23.84
CA PRO A 582 32.92 -25.96 24.01
C PRO A 582 34.18 -25.48 23.25
N THR A 583 35.00 -26.41 22.74
CA THR A 583 36.21 -26.09 21.95
C THR A 583 35.94 -26.01 20.45
N LEU A 584 34.71 -26.28 20.03
CA LEU A 584 34.30 -26.27 18.64
C LEU A 584 34.51 -24.88 18.02
N ASP A 585 35.35 -24.82 16.98
CA ASP A 585 35.63 -23.58 16.23
C ASP A 585 34.42 -23.19 15.36
N LEU A 586 33.53 -22.37 15.94
CA LEU A 586 32.38 -21.78 15.27
C LEU A 586 32.52 -20.26 15.18
N VAL A 587 32.24 -19.72 14.00
CA VAL A 587 32.13 -18.27 13.79
C VAL A 587 31.05 -17.70 14.72
N PRO A 588 31.37 -16.71 15.57
CA PRO A 588 30.38 -16.04 16.42
C PRO A 588 29.24 -15.46 15.60
N ARG A 589 27.99 -15.66 16.05
CA ARG A 589 26.78 -15.28 15.31
C ARG A 589 25.76 -14.60 16.20
N THR A 590 25.18 -13.51 15.72
CA THR A 590 24.00 -12.88 16.29
C THR A 590 22.81 -13.12 15.36
N PHE A 591 21.85 -13.93 15.81
CA PHE A 591 20.62 -14.18 15.07
C PHE A 591 19.58 -13.11 15.39
N VAL A 592 19.09 -12.40 14.37
CA VAL A 592 18.10 -11.33 14.54
C VAL A 592 16.80 -11.72 13.82
N PHE A 593 15.71 -11.82 14.57
CA PHE A 593 14.37 -12.04 14.01
C PHE A 593 13.53 -10.78 14.11
N GLY A 594 12.70 -10.55 13.09
CA GLY A 594 11.64 -9.54 13.13
C GLY A 594 10.44 -10.03 12.35
N ALA A 595 9.30 -10.22 13.00
CA ALA A 595 8.13 -10.80 12.34
C ALA A 595 6.85 -10.52 13.12
N LYS A 596 5.78 -10.17 12.41
CA LYS A 596 4.40 -10.15 12.93
C LYS A 596 3.68 -11.43 12.51
N ALA A 597 2.96 -12.07 13.44
CA ALA A 597 2.00 -13.13 13.15
C ALA A 597 0.60 -12.53 12.96
N ALA A 598 -0.25 -13.11 12.10
CA ALA A 598 -1.65 -12.67 12.04
C ALA A 598 -2.35 -12.99 13.38
N PRO A 599 -3.26 -12.15 13.89
CA PRO A 599 -3.79 -12.30 15.26
C PRO A 599 -4.45 -13.65 15.52
N GLY A 600 -5.16 -14.19 14.53
CA GLY A 600 -5.83 -15.50 14.59
C GLY A 600 -4.94 -16.70 14.22
N TYR A 601 -3.67 -16.49 13.86
CA TYR A 601 -2.79 -17.58 13.42
C TYR A 601 -2.02 -18.18 14.59
N TYR A 602 -2.64 -19.18 15.23
CA TYR A 602 -2.12 -19.85 16.42
C TYR A 602 -0.68 -20.38 16.26
N MET A 603 -0.42 -21.18 15.21
CA MET A 603 0.90 -21.77 14.99
C MET A 603 1.99 -20.71 14.79
N ALA A 604 1.66 -19.63 14.09
CA ALA A 604 2.59 -18.52 13.93
C ALA A 604 2.95 -17.88 15.29
N LYS A 605 1.97 -17.59 16.14
CA LYS A 605 2.24 -17.05 17.49
C LYS A 605 3.10 -18.00 18.33
N LEU A 606 2.89 -19.32 18.23
CA LEU A 606 3.74 -20.30 18.92
C LEU A 606 5.20 -20.27 18.44
N ILE A 607 5.44 -20.10 17.14
CA ILE A 607 6.81 -19.99 16.61
C ILE A 607 7.51 -18.73 17.14
N ILE A 608 6.79 -17.60 17.31
CA ILE A 608 7.34 -16.40 17.97
C ILE A 608 7.75 -16.75 19.41
N LYS A 609 6.86 -17.40 20.17
CA LYS A 609 7.16 -17.83 21.54
C LYS A 609 8.39 -18.74 21.58
N LEU A 610 8.48 -19.72 20.69
CA LEU A 610 9.64 -20.60 20.59
C LEU A 610 10.94 -19.81 20.37
N ILE A 611 10.95 -18.86 19.43
CA ILE A 611 12.13 -18.03 19.13
C ILE A 611 12.56 -17.23 20.37
N THR A 612 11.62 -16.59 21.06
CA THR A 612 11.94 -15.82 22.28
C THR A 612 12.41 -16.71 23.42
N SER A 613 11.84 -17.91 23.59
CA SER A 613 12.28 -18.88 24.60
C SER A 613 13.68 -19.41 24.32
N ILE A 614 14.03 -19.67 23.06
CA ILE A 614 15.40 -20.03 22.66
C ILE A 614 16.35 -18.89 23.03
N GLY A 615 15.99 -17.64 22.70
CA GLY A 615 16.80 -16.47 23.05
C GLY A 615 17.03 -16.32 24.54
N ALA A 616 16.02 -16.55 25.38
CA ALA A 616 16.14 -16.46 26.83
C ALA A 616 17.19 -17.45 27.39
N VAL A 617 17.23 -18.68 26.87
CA VAL A 617 18.22 -19.68 27.32
C VAL A 617 19.61 -19.37 26.77
N VAL A 618 19.73 -19.15 25.46
CA VAL A 618 21.03 -18.99 24.79
C VAL A 618 21.75 -17.72 25.24
N ASN A 619 21.02 -16.62 25.46
CA ASN A 619 21.63 -15.33 25.80
C ASN A 619 22.10 -15.25 27.26
N GLU A 620 21.58 -16.11 28.15
CA GLU A 620 21.93 -16.12 29.58
C GLU A 620 22.95 -17.22 29.94
N ASP A 621 23.28 -18.11 29.00
CA ASP A 621 24.26 -19.17 29.23
C ASP A 621 25.70 -18.63 29.22
N ALA A 622 26.37 -18.73 30.37
CA ALA A 622 27.73 -18.25 30.58
C ALA A 622 28.84 -19.26 30.18
N GLY A 623 28.49 -20.48 29.77
CA GLY A 623 29.45 -21.53 29.41
C GLY A 623 28.84 -22.92 29.33
#